data_AF-A0A672L217-F1
#
_entry.id   AF-A0A672L217-F1
#
_cell.length_a   1.000
_cell.length_b   1.000
_cell.length_c   1.000
_cell.angle_alpha   90.00
_cell.angle_beta   90.00
_cell.angle_gamma   90.00
#
_symmetry.space_group_name_H-M   'P 1'
#
loop_
_entity.id
_entity.type
_entity.pdbx_description
1 polymer ?
#
loop_
_entity_poly.entity_id
_entity_poly.type
_entity_poly.pdbx_seq_one_letter_code
_entity_poly.pdbx_strand_id
1 'polypeptide(L)'
;SISSLWVNQENTATESAEGAGEVQNGHSDPSNGCLCIGQALQNRDQMRANVINEIMSTERHYIKHLKDICEVPWSDHRDSSAQNQNSCHHCNQKYYYISSCYILSMITDCNQSFDYRYVAAALAVMRNVTQQINERKRRLENIDKIAQWQASVLDWEGDDILHRSSELIYTGEMSWIYQPYGRSQQRVFFLFDHQLVLCKKDLIRRDILYYKGRIDMDRYTVRDAIDGRDDDFNVSVKNAFKLHNRDSEEIHIFLAKKPEEKIRWLRAFHEERRMVQEDEKIGFEISEYQKRQAAMTVRKVAKQKGEATKRYQVNSTFFYFNSYDPSFSRCTFWEKAF
;
A
#
# COMPACT_ATOMS: atom_id res chain seq x y z
N SER A 1 -16.63 0.01 2.78
CA SER A 1 -15.81 -1.22 2.94
C SER A 1 -14.34 -0.86 2.82
N ILE A 2 -13.39 -1.56 3.45
CA ILE A 2 -11.95 -1.29 3.25
C ILE A 2 -11.60 -1.14 1.77
N SER A 3 -12.21 -1.94 0.89
CA SER A 3 -12.03 -1.86 -0.56
C SER A 3 -12.24 -0.45 -1.11
N SER A 4 -13.21 0.32 -0.62
CA SER A 4 -13.46 1.70 -1.08
C SER A 4 -12.47 2.73 -0.52
N LEU A 5 -11.69 2.39 0.51
CA LEU A 5 -10.59 3.22 1.03
C LEU A 5 -9.27 3.00 0.28
N TRP A 6 -9.14 1.91 -0.49
CA TRP A 6 -7.91 1.50 -1.17
C TRP A 6 -8.01 1.53 -2.72
N VAL A 7 -9.17 1.87 -3.29
CA VAL A 7 -9.42 1.84 -4.76
C VAL A 7 -8.75 2.98 -5.55
N ASN A 8 -8.12 3.96 -4.91
CA ASN A 8 -7.43 5.04 -5.62
C ASN A 8 -5.91 4.88 -5.58
N GLN A 9 -5.38 3.85 -6.24
CA GLN A 9 -4.02 3.89 -6.77
C GLN A 9 -3.85 2.86 -7.88
N GLU A 10 -3.48 3.37 -9.06
CA GLU A 10 -2.95 2.68 -10.25
C GLU A 10 -3.96 2.10 -11.26
N ASN A 11 -4.14 2.84 -12.36
CA ASN A 11 -4.37 2.29 -13.70
C ASN A 11 -4.02 3.35 -14.76
N THR A 12 -2.74 3.44 -15.11
CA THR A 12 -2.31 3.87 -16.47
C THR A 12 -0.93 3.28 -16.75
N ALA A 13 -0.88 1.96 -16.94
CA ALA A 13 0.20 1.33 -17.68
C ALA A 13 -0.22 1.34 -19.16
N THR A 14 0.44 2.14 -19.97
CA THR A 14 0.27 2.16 -21.42
C THR A 14 0.78 0.85 -22.02
N GLU A 15 -0.14 0.08 -22.60
CA GLU A 15 0.15 -1.00 -23.54
C GLU A 15 0.80 -0.41 -24.80
N SER A 16 1.88 -1.02 -25.28
CA SER A 16 2.34 -0.85 -26.66
C SER A 16 2.46 -2.25 -27.25
N ALA A 17 1.53 -2.54 -28.16
CA ALA A 17 1.43 -3.81 -28.87
C ALA A 17 2.44 -3.85 -30.02
N GLU A 18 3.24 -4.91 -30.06
CA GLU A 18 3.96 -5.35 -31.26
C GLU A 18 2.98 -6.09 -32.18
N GLY A 19 2.96 -5.70 -33.46
CA GLY A 19 2.24 -6.39 -34.53
C GLY A 19 3.04 -6.29 -35.82
N ALA A 20 3.44 -7.44 -36.37
CA ALA A 20 4.27 -7.58 -37.55
C ALA A 20 3.47 -7.54 -38.87
N GLY A 21 4.13 -7.03 -39.92
CA GLY A 21 4.00 -7.51 -41.31
C GLY A 21 3.30 -6.59 -42.30
N GLU A 22 4.06 -6.02 -43.26
CA GLU A 22 3.86 -6.28 -44.69
C GLU A 22 5.01 -5.72 -45.56
N VAL A 23 5.37 -6.50 -46.57
CA VAL A 23 6.48 -6.32 -47.52
C VAL A 23 6.02 -5.48 -48.70
N GLN A 24 6.81 -4.51 -49.17
CA GLN A 24 6.83 -4.10 -50.58
C GLN A 24 8.19 -3.50 -50.98
N ASN A 25 8.83 -4.15 -51.95
CA ASN A 25 10.03 -3.69 -52.66
C ASN A 25 9.68 -2.57 -53.65
N GLY A 26 10.58 -1.59 -53.82
CA GLY A 26 10.51 -0.71 -54.99
C GLY A 26 11.41 0.53 -54.97
N HIS A 27 12.50 0.44 -55.71
CA HIS A 27 13.15 1.50 -56.49
C HIS A 27 14.00 2.59 -55.79
N SER A 28 15.26 2.58 -56.17
CA SER A 28 16.31 3.58 -55.97
C SER A 28 16.09 4.83 -56.83
N ASP A 29 16.31 6.02 -56.23
CA ASP A 29 16.81 7.20 -56.94
C ASP A 29 17.61 8.12 -56.00
N PRO A 30 18.85 8.54 -56.34
CA PRO A 30 19.70 9.37 -55.50
C PRO A 30 19.72 10.82 -56.00
N SER A 31 18.70 11.62 -55.70
CA SER A 31 18.81 13.08 -55.87
C SER A 31 17.66 13.80 -55.20
N ASN A 32 17.82 14.16 -53.92
CA ASN A 32 17.20 15.37 -53.40
C ASN A 32 18.00 15.88 -52.20
N GLY A 33 18.61 17.05 -52.37
CA GLY A 33 19.46 17.69 -51.37
C GLY A 33 18.70 17.98 -50.09
N CYS A 34 19.16 17.41 -48.98
CA CYS A 34 18.79 17.88 -47.65
C CYS A 34 19.58 19.14 -47.33
N LEU A 35 18.98 20.29 -47.64
CA LEU A 35 19.25 21.54 -46.93
C LEU A 35 18.63 21.44 -45.53
N CYS A 36 19.25 20.62 -44.68
CA CYS A 36 18.96 20.62 -43.26
C CYS A 36 19.94 21.58 -42.58
N ILE A 37 19.46 22.80 -42.36
CA ILE A 37 20.09 23.85 -41.55
C ILE A 37 20.47 23.23 -40.20
N GLY A 38 21.76 23.32 -39.87
CA GLY A 38 22.37 22.64 -38.74
C GLY A 38 21.74 22.99 -37.39
N GLN A 39 21.16 21.99 -36.74
CA GLN A 39 21.32 21.83 -35.30
C GLN A 39 22.41 20.77 -35.10
N ALA A 40 23.48 21.15 -34.40
CA ALA A 40 24.53 20.22 -34.02
C ALA A 40 23.91 19.14 -33.14
N LEU A 41 23.60 17.98 -33.73
CA LEU A 41 23.45 16.74 -32.98
C LEU A 41 24.76 16.60 -32.21
N GLN A 42 24.74 16.88 -30.90
CA GLN A 42 25.90 16.70 -30.07
C GLN A 42 26.36 15.27 -30.26
N ASN A 43 27.62 15.10 -30.65
CA ASN A 43 28.20 13.79 -30.88
C ASN A 43 27.96 12.94 -29.61
N ARG A 44 27.63 11.65 -29.73
CA ARG A 44 27.18 10.83 -28.57
C ARG A 44 28.16 10.89 -27.38
N ASP A 45 29.45 11.02 -27.68
CA ASP A 45 30.51 11.19 -26.67
C ASP A 45 30.47 12.55 -25.96
N GLN A 46 30.06 13.61 -26.65
CA GLN A 46 29.83 14.93 -26.06
C GLN A 46 28.62 14.91 -25.13
N MET A 47 27.52 14.25 -25.53
CA MET A 47 26.37 14.08 -24.64
C MET A 47 26.75 13.28 -23.39
N ARG A 48 27.53 12.21 -23.56
CA ARG A 48 28.08 11.44 -22.43
C ARG A 48 28.93 12.30 -21.50
N ALA A 49 29.82 13.13 -22.03
CA ALA A 49 30.66 14.04 -21.24
C ALA A 49 29.82 15.10 -20.50
N ASN A 50 28.79 15.64 -21.14
CA ASN A 50 27.89 16.62 -20.54
C ASN A 50 27.14 16.02 -19.34
N VAL A 51 26.60 14.80 -19.49
CA VAL A 51 25.90 14.12 -18.39
C VAL A 51 26.83 13.79 -17.22
N ILE A 52 28.07 13.34 -17.48
CA ILE A 52 29.05 13.09 -16.42
C ILE A 52 29.37 14.39 -15.65
N ASN A 53 29.55 15.50 -16.35
CA ASN A 53 29.81 16.80 -15.73
C ASN A 53 28.63 17.27 -14.86
N GLU A 54 27.40 17.06 -15.33
CA GLU A 54 26.19 17.40 -14.57
C GLU A 54 26.06 16.56 -13.29
N ILE A 55 26.31 15.25 -13.36
CA ILE A 55 26.30 14.36 -12.18
C ILE A 55 27.32 14.84 -11.16
N MET A 56 28.57 15.01 -11.59
CA MET A 56 29.65 15.43 -10.70
C MET A 56 29.40 16.82 -10.11
N SER A 57 28.79 17.73 -10.87
CA SER A 57 28.39 19.04 -10.37
C SER A 57 27.29 18.93 -9.32
N THR A 58 26.24 18.15 -9.59
CA THR A 58 25.09 18.00 -8.69
C THR A 58 25.49 17.34 -7.37
N GLU A 59 26.32 16.28 -7.42
CA GLU A 59 26.85 15.63 -6.21
C GLU A 59 27.69 16.59 -5.36
N ARG A 60 28.55 17.41 -5.99
CA ARG A 60 29.32 18.43 -5.26
C ARG A 60 28.42 19.45 -4.58
N HIS A 61 27.38 19.93 -5.26
CA HIS A 61 26.41 20.86 -4.67
C HIS A 61 25.63 20.20 -3.53
N TYR A 62 25.21 18.94 -3.67
CA TYR A 62 24.51 18.21 -2.62
C TYR A 62 25.37 18.01 -1.37
N ILE A 63 26.62 17.57 -1.53
CA ILE A 63 27.57 17.43 -0.40
C ILE A 63 27.78 18.79 0.29
N LYS A 64 27.87 19.87 -0.46
CA LYS A 64 27.97 21.22 0.11
C LYS A 64 26.74 21.55 0.97
N HIS A 65 25.53 21.32 0.46
CA HIS A 65 24.31 21.51 1.25
C HIS A 65 24.26 20.65 2.51
N LEU A 66 24.70 19.39 2.44
CA LEU A 66 24.80 18.53 3.62
C LEU A 66 25.79 19.06 4.66
N LYS A 67 26.95 19.59 4.22
CA LYS A 67 27.92 20.24 5.11
C LYS A 67 27.33 21.49 5.75
N ASP A 68 26.66 22.33 4.98
CA ASP A 68 26.00 23.54 5.49
C ASP A 68 24.94 23.21 6.56
N ILE A 69 24.26 22.06 6.44
CA ILE A 69 23.31 21.56 7.46
C ILE A 69 24.05 21.02 8.70
N CYS A 70 25.14 20.27 8.52
CA CYS A 70 25.88 19.63 9.62
C CYS A 70 26.76 20.61 10.41
N GLU A 71 27.20 21.71 9.80
CA GLU A 71 28.07 22.72 10.40
C GLU A 71 27.28 23.78 11.21
N VAL A 72 25.94 23.72 11.24
CA VAL A 72 25.12 24.52 12.16
C VAL A 72 25.33 24.00 13.59
N PRO A 73 25.82 24.81 14.54
CA PRO A 73 26.10 24.34 15.90
C PRO A 73 24.86 23.74 16.58
N TRP A 74 25.00 22.53 17.13
CA TRP A 74 24.02 21.79 17.93
C TRP A 74 23.67 22.46 19.29
N SER A 75 23.71 23.79 19.37
CA SER A 75 23.58 24.53 20.62
C SER A 75 22.13 24.81 21.02
N ASP A 76 21.17 24.76 20.08
CA ASP A 76 19.83 25.33 20.30
C ASP A 76 18.64 24.36 20.18
N HIS A 77 18.85 23.07 19.96
CA HIS A 77 17.74 22.11 19.81
C HIS A 77 17.64 21.13 20.99
N ARG A 78 17.14 21.61 22.13
CA ARG A 78 16.70 20.72 23.23
C ARG A 78 15.24 20.24 23.09
N ASP A 79 14.47 20.75 22.12
CA ASP A 79 13.03 20.42 21.97
C ASP A 79 12.58 19.88 20.58
N SER A 80 13.47 19.60 19.62
CA SER A 80 13.09 19.31 18.22
C SER A 80 13.33 17.88 17.69
N SER A 81 13.53 16.90 18.57
CA SER A 81 13.87 15.51 18.17
C SER A 81 12.86 14.85 17.23
N ALA A 82 11.58 15.24 17.27
CA ALA A 82 10.53 14.70 16.40
C ALA A 82 10.46 15.35 15.00
N GLN A 83 10.79 16.65 14.86
CA GLN A 83 10.77 17.34 13.56
C GLN A 83 12.00 17.02 12.71
N ASN A 84 13.14 16.77 13.35
CA ASN A 84 14.40 16.49 12.65
C ASN A 84 14.41 15.11 11.96
N GLN A 85 13.72 14.12 12.52
CA GLN A 85 13.56 12.79 11.88
C GLN A 85 12.70 12.87 10.60
N ASN A 86 11.62 13.66 10.62
CA ASN A 86 10.74 13.83 9.46
C ASN A 86 11.41 14.64 8.34
N SER A 87 12.19 15.67 8.69
CA SER A 87 13.02 16.44 7.76
C SER A 87 14.09 15.57 7.07
N CYS A 88 14.83 14.77 7.85
CA CYS A 88 15.87 13.88 7.35
C CYS A 88 15.31 12.78 6.44
N HIS A 89 14.15 12.21 6.76
CA HIS A 89 13.48 11.24 5.87
C HIS A 89 12.96 11.88 4.58
N HIS A 90 12.36 13.08 4.64
CA HIS A 90 11.87 13.79 3.46
C HIS A 90 13.03 14.27 2.54
N CYS A 91 14.16 14.68 3.13
CA CYS A 91 15.36 15.08 2.40
C CYS A 91 16.05 13.89 1.72
N ASN A 92 16.15 12.74 2.40
CA ASN A 92 16.62 11.49 1.79
C ASN A 92 15.72 11.05 0.64
N GLN A 93 14.39 11.06 0.83
CA GLN A 93 13.44 10.66 -0.22
C GLN A 93 13.55 11.51 -1.49
N LYS A 94 13.75 12.83 -1.35
CA LYS A 94 14.00 13.72 -2.51
C LYS A 94 15.32 13.41 -3.20
N TYR A 95 16.40 13.14 -2.46
CA TYR A 95 17.70 12.81 -3.03
C TYR A 95 17.68 11.52 -3.86
N TYR A 96 17.04 10.45 -3.36
CA TYR A 96 16.94 9.18 -4.09
C TYR A 96 16.01 9.27 -5.31
N TYR A 97 14.89 10.00 -5.22
CA TYR A 97 14.01 10.22 -6.38
C TYR A 97 14.74 10.98 -7.50
N ILE A 98 15.43 12.07 -7.15
CA ILE A 98 16.29 12.84 -8.06
C ILE A 98 17.34 11.89 -8.66
N SER A 99 18.16 11.22 -7.86
CA SER A 99 19.19 10.32 -8.38
C SER A 99 18.64 9.21 -9.30
N SER A 100 17.42 8.69 -9.03
CA SER A 100 16.75 7.70 -9.89
C SER A 100 16.23 8.25 -11.24
N CYS A 101 15.71 9.47 -11.28
CA CYS A 101 15.30 10.14 -12.52
C CYS A 101 16.49 10.50 -13.42
N TYR A 102 17.65 10.78 -12.82
CA TYR A 102 18.87 11.15 -13.55
C TYR A 102 19.56 9.95 -14.20
N ILE A 103 19.61 8.79 -13.53
CA ILE A 103 20.13 7.58 -14.18
C ILE A 103 19.19 7.10 -15.31
N LEU A 104 17.88 7.37 -15.24
CA LEU A 104 16.94 7.10 -16.34
C LEU A 104 17.27 7.93 -17.59
N SER A 105 17.71 9.19 -17.43
CA SER A 105 18.15 10.05 -18.54
C SER A 105 19.46 9.57 -19.19
N MET A 106 20.35 8.87 -18.47
CA MET A 106 21.58 8.30 -19.02
C MET A 106 21.36 7.13 -20.00
N ILE A 107 20.24 6.42 -19.90
CA ILE A 107 20.04 5.14 -20.61
C ILE A 107 19.39 5.30 -21.98
N THR A 108 18.64 6.38 -22.22
CA THR A 108 17.97 6.58 -23.52
C THR A 108 18.93 6.74 -24.72
N ASP A 109 20.23 7.02 -24.50
CA ASP A 109 21.16 7.35 -25.61
C ASP A 109 22.41 6.45 -25.76
N CYS A 110 22.60 5.39 -24.95
CA CYS A 110 23.91 4.72 -24.87
C CYS A 110 23.89 3.17 -24.88
N ASN A 111 23.30 2.55 -25.91
CA ASN A 111 23.25 1.08 -26.06
C ASN A 111 24.60 0.37 -26.41
N GLN A 112 25.77 1.03 -26.37
CA GLN A 112 27.05 0.41 -26.79
C GLN A 112 28.30 0.93 -26.05
N SER A 113 28.33 0.94 -24.72
CA SER A 113 29.58 1.22 -23.97
C SER A 113 29.94 0.11 -22.97
N PHE A 114 31.24 -0.07 -22.72
CA PHE A 114 31.81 -0.99 -21.73
C PHE A 114 31.19 -0.81 -20.32
N ASP A 115 30.70 0.41 -20.03
CA ASP A 115 30.11 0.78 -18.75
C ASP A 115 28.59 0.60 -18.68
N TYR A 116 27.94 0.25 -19.80
CA TYR A 116 26.48 0.10 -19.87
C TYR A 116 25.95 -0.86 -18.83
N ARG A 117 26.64 -1.99 -18.60
CA ARG A 117 26.22 -2.99 -17.60
C ARG A 117 26.31 -2.44 -16.17
N TYR A 118 27.32 -1.64 -15.87
CA TYR A 118 27.51 -1.04 -14.55
C TYR A 118 26.51 0.09 -14.31
N VAL A 119 26.24 0.93 -15.33
CA VAL A 119 25.23 2.00 -15.25
C VAL A 119 23.81 1.43 -15.15
N ALA A 120 23.49 0.38 -15.92
CA ALA A 120 22.20 -0.32 -15.82
C ALA A 120 22.01 -0.98 -14.45
N ALA A 121 23.06 -1.60 -13.90
CA ALA A 121 23.03 -2.15 -12.55
C ALA A 121 22.82 -1.05 -11.50
N ALA A 122 23.55 0.08 -11.60
CA ALA A 122 23.38 1.21 -10.70
C ALA A 122 21.96 1.79 -10.77
N LEU A 123 21.35 1.88 -11.97
CA LEU A 123 19.95 2.31 -12.11
C LEU A 123 19.00 1.39 -11.33
N ALA A 124 19.15 0.09 -11.52
CA ALA A 124 18.29 -0.90 -10.88
C ALA A 124 18.39 -0.80 -9.35
N VAL A 125 19.61 -0.63 -8.82
CA VAL A 125 19.85 -0.42 -7.40
C VAL A 125 19.18 0.87 -6.92
N MET A 126 19.37 1.99 -7.63
CA MET A 126 18.82 3.28 -7.21
C MET A 126 17.30 3.31 -7.25
N ARG A 127 16.68 2.71 -8.26
CA ARG A 127 15.22 2.52 -8.32
C ARG A 127 14.71 1.71 -7.13
N ASN A 128 15.38 0.60 -6.83
CA ASN A 128 15.04 -0.24 -5.69
C ASN A 128 15.14 0.52 -4.36
N VAL A 129 16.20 1.33 -4.16
CA VAL A 129 16.35 2.17 -2.96
C VAL A 129 15.22 3.18 -2.85
N THR A 130 14.90 3.92 -3.91
CA THR A 130 13.79 4.88 -3.91
C THR A 130 12.45 4.20 -3.62
N GLN A 131 12.22 3.04 -4.22
CA GLN A 131 11.01 2.25 -4.02
C GLN A 131 10.89 1.80 -2.56
N GLN A 132 11.96 1.25 -1.96
CA GLN A 132 11.96 0.83 -0.56
C GLN A 132 11.70 1.99 0.41
N ILE A 133 12.28 3.17 0.15
CA ILE A 133 12.05 4.36 0.99
C ILE A 133 10.58 4.80 0.88
N ASN A 134 10.05 4.86 -0.34
CA ASN A 134 8.68 5.27 -0.55
C ASN A 134 7.69 4.29 0.09
N GLU A 135 7.96 2.99 -0.06
CA GLU A 135 7.17 1.91 0.52
C GLU A 135 7.18 1.97 2.05
N ARG A 136 8.37 2.13 2.66
CA ARG A 136 8.50 2.30 4.11
C ARG A 136 7.69 3.47 4.64
N LYS A 137 7.69 4.61 3.93
CA LYS A 137 6.90 5.78 4.31
C LYS A 137 5.40 5.51 4.17
N ARG A 138 4.98 4.90 3.07
CA ARG A 138 3.58 4.52 2.83
C ARG A 138 3.05 3.60 3.94
N ARG A 139 3.84 2.60 4.35
CA ARG A 139 3.49 1.71 5.47
C ARG A 139 3.27 2.50 6.75
N LEU A 140 4.18 3.39 7.13
CA LEU A 140 4.05 4.23 8.33
C LEU A 140 2.77 5.09 8.34
N GLU A 141 2.41 5.65 7.18
CA GLU A 141 1.18 6.44 7.03
C GLU A 141 -0.10 5.57 7.08
N ASN A 142 0.01 4.26 6.83
CA ASN A 142 -1.12 3.33 6.81
C ASN A 142 -1.38 2.63 8.16
N ILE A 143 -0.43 2.67 9.11
CA ILE A 143 -0.58 2.02 10.44
C ILE A 143 -1.86 2.51 11.15
N ASP A 144 -2.16 3.81 11.10
CA ASP A 144 -3.38 4.38 11.69
C ASP A 144 -4.65 3.78 11.06
N LYS A 145 -4.63 3.49 9.76
CA LYS A 145 -5.77 2.91 9.05
C LYS A 145 -6.02 1.47 9.50
N ILE A 146 -4.95 0.69 9.74
CA ILE A 146 -5.05 -0.68 10.25
C ILE A 146 -5.65 -0.68 11.66
N ALA A 147 -5.15 0.19 12.54
CA ALA A 147 -5.68 0.32 13.89
C ALA A 147 -7.16 0.74 13.91
N GLN A 148 -7.53 1.73 13.09
CA GLN A 148 -8.92 2.17 12.93
C GLN A 148 -9.82 1.07 12.36
N TRP A 149 -9.32 0.31 11.38
CA TRP A 149 -10.05 -0.82 10.84
C TRP A 149 -10.29 -1.90 11.88
N GLN A 150 -9.26 -2.30 12.63
CA GLN A 150 -9.39 -3.30 13.67
C GLN A 150 -10.47 -2.89 14.68
N ALA A 151 -10.47 -1.63 15.12
CA ALA A 151 -11.47 -1.10 16.04
C ALA A 151 -12.89 -1.04 15.47
N SER A 152 -13.05 -1.13 14.15
CA SER A 152 -14.37 -1.23 13.49
C SER A 152 -14.90 -2.68 13.41
N VAL A 153 -14.05 -3.67 13.61
CA VAL A 153 -14.43 -5.09 13.62
C VAL A 153 -14.97 -5.46 15.00
N LEU A 154 -16.17 -6.06 15.02
CA LEU A 154 -16.81 -6.52 16.25
C LEU A 154 -16.27 -7.88 16.69
N ASP A 155 -16.41 -8.17 18.00
CA ASP A 155 -15.99 -9.42 18.64
C ASP A 155 -14.51 -9.76 18.41
N TRP A 156 -13.64 -8.75 18.44
CA TRP A 156 -12.19 -8.95 18.25
C TRP A 156 -11.59 -9.80 19.38
N GLU A 157 -10.84 -10.84 19.00
CA GLU A 157 -10.13 -11.71 19.93
C GLU A 157 -8.65 -11.83 19.55
N GLY A 158 -7.78 -11.89 20.56
CA GLY A 158 -6.32 -11.97 20.42
C GLY A 158 -5.64 -10.61 20.26
N ASP A 159 -4.36 -10.64 19.92
CA ASP A 159 -3.51 -9.44 19.87
C ASP A 159 -3.92 -8.47 18.75
N ASP A 160 -3.52 -7.21 18.91
CA ASP A 160 -3.61 -6.19 17.86
C ASP A 160 -2.84 -6.63 16.61
N ILE A 161 -3.36 -6.32 15.43
CA ILE A 161 -2.73 -6.66 14.14
C ILE A 161 -1.31 -6.08 14.10
N LEU A 162 -1.16 -4.84 14.55
CA LEU A 162 0.10 -4.08 14.58
C LEU A 162 1.17 -4.69 15.48
N HIS A 163 0.82 -5.69 16.30
CA HIS A 163 1.80 -6.43 17.09
C HIS A 163 2.79 -7.17 16.19
N ARG A 164 2.28 -7.83 15.13
CA ARG A 164 3.06 -8.65 14.20
C ARG A 164 3.07 -8.14 12.75
N SER A 165 2.08 -7.35 12.36
CA SER A 165 1.88 -6.95 10.97
C SER A 165 1.96 -5.45 10.79
N SER A 166 2.36 -5.03 9.60
CA SER A 166 2.57 -3.64 9.22
C SER A 166 1.79 -3.22 7.98
N GLU A 167 1.32 -4.17 7.18
CA GLU A 167 0.80 -3.90 5.84
C GLU A 167 -0.36 -4.83 5.47
N LEU A 168 -1.42 -4.27 4.88
CA LEU A 168 -2.51 -5.04 4.28
C LEU A 168 -2.18 -5.31 2.81
N ILE A 169 -1.95 -6.57 2.46
CA ILE A 169 -1.51 -6.98 1.12
C ILE A 169 -2.71 -7.21 0.21
N TYR A 170 -3.74 -7.91 0.71
CA TYR A 170 -4.93 -8.20 -0.10
C TYR A 170 -6.17 -8.45 0.75
N THR A 171 -7.34 -8.21 0.17
CA THR A 171 -8.63 -8.55 0.78
C THR A 171 -9.64 -9.01 -0.26
N GLY A 172 -10.50 -9.94 0.13
CA GLY A 172 -11.53 -10.48 -0.75
C GLY A 172 -12.47 -11.45 -0.04
N GLU A 173 -13.57 -11.78 -0.71
CA GLU A 173 -14.53 -12.77 -0.24
C GLU A 173 -14.24 -14.13 -0.87
N MET A 174 -14.20 -15.17 -0.04
CA MET A 174 -14.09 -16.55 -0.51
C MET A 174 -15.00 -17.47 0.28
N SER A 175 -15.32 -18.62 -0.30
CA SER A 175 -15.82 -19.75 0.47
C SER A 175 -14.63 -20.55 0.99
N TRP A 176 -14.71 -21.09 2.20
CA TRP A 176 -13.64 -21.93 2.75
C TRP A 176 -14.23 -23.09 3.54
N ILE A 177 -13.42 -24.14 3.69
CA ILE A 177 -13.70 -25.26 4.56
C ILE A 177 -12.50 -25.40 5.51
N TYR A 178 -12.76 -25.27 6.81
CA TYR A 178 -11.72 -25.27 7.84
C TYR A 178 -11.02 -26.61 7.99
N GLN A 179 -11.71 -27.74 7.84
CA GLN A 179 -11.10 -29.07 7.95
C GLN A 179 -11.84 -30.07 7.06
N PRO A 180 -11.23 -31.21 6.72
CA PRO A 180 -11.92 -32.28 6.01
C PRO A 180 -13.29 -32.61 6.63
N TYR A 181 -14.30 -32.85 5.78
CA TYR A 181 -15.70 -33.07 6.17
C TYR A 181 -16.38 -31.89 6.88
N GLY A 182 -15.72 -30.74 6.99
CA GLY A 182 -16.28 -29.52 7.54
C GLY A 182 -17.32 -28.88 6.62
N ARG A 183 -18.11 -27.95 7.18
CA ARG A 183 -19.06 -27.17 6.37
C ARG A 183 -18.35 -26.05 5.62
N SER A 184 -18.76 -25.83 4.37
CA SER A 184 -18.38 -24.65 3.62
C SER A 184 -18.99 -23.38 4.21
N GLN A 185 -18.18 -22.34 4.36
CA GLN A 185 -18.57 -21.07 4.95
C GLN A 185 -18.09 -19.91 4.05
N GLN A 186 -18.90 -18.86 3.93
CA GLN A 186 -18.45 -17.63 3.28
C GLN A 186 -17.83 -16.68 4.29
N ARG A 187 -16.64 -16.16 3.99
CA ARG A 187 -15.90 -15.22 4.83
C ARG A 187 -15.25 -14.14 3.97
N VAL A 188 -14.98 -13.01 4.60
CA VAL A 188 -14.11 -11.96 4.06
C VAL A 188 -12.74 -12.17 4.68
N PHE A 189 -11.71 -12.24 3.84
CA PHE A 189 -10.34 -12.46 4.24
C PHE A 189 -9.52 -11.18 4.08
N PHE A 190 -8.58 -10.96 5.00
CA PHE A 190 -7.66 -9.83 5.03
C PHE A 190 -6.26 -10.38 5.25
N LEU A 191 -5.46 -10.42 4.19
CA LEU A 191 -4.09 -10.89 4.21
C LEU A 191 -3.17 -9.74 4.60
N PHE A 192 -2.57 -9.86 5.77
CA PHE A 192 -1.48 -9.01 6.23
C PHE A 192 -0.16 -9.79 6.11
N ASP A 193 0.96 -9.08 6.22
CA ASP A 193 2.25 -9.70 6.53
C ASP A 193 2.15 -10.54 7.81
N HIS A 194 2.66 -11.77 7.79
CA HIS A 194 2.63 -12.78 8.85
C HIS A 194 1.27 -13.41 9.21
N GLN A 195 0.13 -12.80 8.86
CA GLN A 195 -1.17 -13.34 9.29
C GLN A 195 -2.33 -13.05 8.33
N LEU A 196 -3.26 -13.99 8.26
CA LEU A 196 -4.50 -13.89 7.50
C LEU A 196 -5.70 -13.83 8.46
N VAL A 197 -6.41 -12.70 8.49
CA VAL A 197 -7.59 -12.50 9.33
C VAL A 197 -8.86 -12.85 8.54
N LEU A 198 -9.83 -13.52 9.18
CA LEU A 198 -11.12 -13.85 8.58
C LEU A 198 -12.30 -13.27 9.38
N CYS A 199 -13.21 -12.64 8.65
CA CYS A 199 -14.40 -12.01 9.22
C CYS A 199 -15.68 -12.53 8.56
N LYS A 200 -16.79 -12.46 9.30
CA LYS A 200 -18.15 -12.70 8.79
C LYS A 200 -18.88 -11.37 8.64
N LYS A 201 -19.48 -11.12 7.48
CA LYS A 201 -20.38 -9.97 7.27
C LYS A 201 -21.70 -10.17 8.00
N ASP A 202 -22.24 -9.10 8.55
CA ASP A 202 -23.61 -9.11 9.06
C ASP A 202 -24.61 -9.39 7.93
N LEU A 203 -25.72 -10.07 8.27
CA LEU A 203 -26.73 -10.48 7.28
C LEU A 203 -27.51 -9.29 6.73
N ILE A 204 -27.74 -8.27 7.56
CA ILE A 204 -28.55 -7.09 7.20
C ILE A 204 -27.60 -5.94 6.84
N ARG A 205 -26.58 -5.71 7.66
CA ARG A 205 -25.65 -4.58 7.53
C ARG A 205 -24.29 -5.02 6.96
N ARG A 206 -24.19 -5.09 5.63
CA ARG A 206 -22.97 -5.58 4.94
C ARG A 206 -21.67 -4.79 5.22
N ASP A 207 -21.78 -3.62 5.85
CA ASP A 207 -20.68 -2.79 6.34
C ASP A 207 -20.10 -3.27 7.68
N ILE A 208 -20.86 -4.03 8.47
CA ILE A 208 -20.40 -4.61 9.74
C ILE A 208 -19.67 -5.92 9.49
N LEU A 209 -18.53 -6.08 10.18
CA LEU A 209 -17.72 -7.29 10.20
C LEU A 209 -17.60 -7.82 11.62
N TYR A 210 -17.79 -9.14 11.78
CA TYR A 210 -17.51 -9.86 13.02
C TYR A 210 -16.24 -10.70 12.83
N TYR A 211 -15.30 -10.57 13.76
CA TYR A 211 -14.10 -11.39 13.78
C TYR A 211 -14.48 -12.88 13.96
N LYS A 212 -13.76 -13.76 13.25
CA LYS A 212 -13.97 -15.21 13.29
C LYS A 212 -12.68 -16.02 13.43
N GLY A 213 -11.53 -15.37 13.47
CA GLY A 213 -10.24 -16.03 13.62
C GLY A 213 -9.16 -15.41 12.75
N ARG A 214 -7.96 -15.98 12.91
CA ARG A 214 -6.77 -15.64 12.13
C ARG A 214 -5.92 -16.88 11.92
N ILE A 215 -5.12 -16.87 10.86
CA ILE A 215 -4.16 -17.92 10.51
C ILE A 215 -2.76 -17.30 10.53
N ASP A 216 -1.83 -17.92 11.25
CA ASP A 216 -0.42 -17.54 11.26
C ASP A 216 0.24 -18.02 9.96
N MET A 217 0.46 -17.11 9.02
CA MET A 217 0.94 -17.46 7.68
C MET A 217 2.37 -17.99 7.68
N ASP A 218 3.15 -17.73 8.74
CA ASP A 218 4.52 -18.22 8.87
C ASP A 218 4.57 -19.74 9.01
N ARG A 219 3.50 -20.34 9.52
CA ARG A 219 3.36 -21.78 9.74
C ARG A 219 2.71 -22.51 8.57
N TYR A 220 2.25 -21.80 7.55
CA TYR A 220 1.49 -22.39 6.44
C TYR A 220 2.24 -22.34 5.11
N THR A 221 1.83 -23.23 4.20
CA THR A 221 2.26 -23.25 2.80
C THR A 221 1.04 -23.23 1.91
N VAL A 222 1.13 -22.48 0.82
CA VAL A 222 0.05 -22.41 -0.18
C VAL A 222 0.26 -23.50 -1.21
N ARG A 223 -0.77 -24.31 -1.46
CA ARG A 223 -0.78 -25.33 -2.50
C ARG A 223 -1.93 -25.06 -3.45
N ASP A 224 -1.64 -25.04 -4.74
CA ASP A 224 -2.70 -24.91 -5.74
C ASP A 224 -3.54 -26.20 -5.79
N ALA A 225 -4.86 -26.06 -5.93
CA ALA A 225 -5.77 -27.19 -6.09
C ALA A 225 -6.31 -27.23 -7.53
N ILE A 226 -6.28 -28.42 -8.11
CA ILE A 226 -6.79 -28.68 -9.47
C ILE A 226 -8.31 -28.77 -9.40
N ASP A 227 -8.98 -28.18 -10.39
CA ASP A 227 -10.44 -28.27 -10.52
C ASP A 227 -10.86 -29.75 -10.69
N GLY A 228 -11.84 -30.19 -9.93
CA GLY A 228 -12.26 -31.59 -9.91
C GLY A 228 -12.66 -32.06 -8.52
N ARG A 229 -12.59 -33.37 -8.29
CA ARG A 229 -12.80 -33.94 -6.97
C ARG A 229 -11.52 -33.82 -6.16
N ASP A 230 -11.63 -33.18 -5.00
CA ASP A 230 -10.53 -33.04 -4.06
C ASP A 230 -10.44 -34.26 -3.15
N ASP A 231 -9.25 -34.88 -3.07
CA ASP A 231 -9.06 -36.11 -2.28
C ASP A 231 -9.06 -35.85 -0.77
N ASP A 232 -8.44 -34.75 -0.33
CA ASP A 232 -8.30 -34.42 1.10
C ASP A 232 -9.66 -34.07 1.74
N PHE A 233 -10.52 -33.38 1.00
CA PHE A 233 -11.82 -32.92 1.49
C PHE A 233 -12.99 -33.78 0.98
N ASN A 234 -12.75 -34.65 -0.01
CA ASN A 234 -13.77 -35.46 -0.69
C ASN A 234 -14.95 -34.64 -1.24
N VAL A 235 -14.67 -33.45 -1.77
CA VAL A 235 -15.66 -32.53 -2.36
C VAL A 235 -15.25 -32.09 -3.76
N SER A 236 -16.21 -31.73 -4.60
CA SER A 236 -15.91 -31.14 -5.90
C SER A 236 -15.55 -29.66 -5.72
N VAL A 237 -14.41 -29.26 -6.28
CA VAL A 237 -13.83 -27.92 -6.12
C VAL A 237 -13.58 -27.29 -7.48
N LYS A 238 -13.72 -25.96 -7.53
CA LYS A 238 -13.41 -25.14 -8.70
C LYS A 238 -12.78 -23.83 -8.24
N ASN A 239 -11.74 -23.37 -8.94
CA ASN A 239 -10.98 -22.18 -8.58
C ASN A 239 -10.49 -22.23 -7.12
N ALA A 240 -10.00 -23.40 -6.69
CA ALA A 240 -9.60 -23.62 -5.31
C ALA A 240 -8.08 -23.60 -5.11
N PHE A 241 -7.67 -23.34 -3.87
CA PHE A 241 -6.31 -23.54 -3.37
C PHE A 241 -6.36 -23.93 -1.89
N LYS A 242 -5.26 -24.46 -1.37
CA LYS A 242 -5.15 -24.98 0.00
C LYS A 242 -4.07 -24.27 0.79
N LEU A 243 -4.29 -24.13 2.09
CA LEU A 243 -3.24 -23.81 3.05
C LEU A 243 -2.96 -25.08 3.87
N HIS A 244 -1.71 -25.51 3.87
CA HIS A 244 -1.24 -26.68 4.61
C HIS A 244 -0.24 -26.23 5.68
N ASN A 245 -0.51 -26.58 6.94
CA ASN A 245 0.37 -26.28 8.06
C ASN A 245 1.67 -27.09 7.94
N ARG A 246 2.82 -26.49 8.24
CA ARG A 246 4.14 -27.16 8.14
C ARG A 246 4.42 -28.08 9.32
N ASP A 247 3.85 -27.77 10.48
CA ASP A 247 4.14 -28.43 11.74
C ASP A 247 3.05 -29.43 12.16
N SER A 248 1.91 -29.45 11.46
CA SER A 248 0.77 -30.32 11.76
C SER A 248 0.05 -30.76 10.49
N GLU A 249 -0.88 -31.70 10.62
CA GLU A 249 -1.75 -32.18 9.54
C GLU A 249 -2.94 -31.23 9.28
N GLU A 250 -2.93 -30.02 9.85
CA GLU A 250 -3.98 -29.03 9.64
C GLU A 250 -3.97 -28.52 8.19
N ILE A 251 -5.11 -28.68 7.52
CA ILE A 251 -5.30 -28.29 6.12
C ILE A 251 -6.62 -27.55 5.94
N HIS A 252 -6.57 -26.45 5.19
CA HIS A 252 -7.71 -25.61 4.88
C HIS A 252 -7.85 -25.46 3.37
N ILE A 253 -9.07 -25.50 2.85
CA ILE A 253 -9.33 -25.26 1.43
C ILE A 253 -10.15 -23.99 1.23
N PHE A 254 -9.75 -23.21 0.24
CA PHE A 254 -10.33 -21.93 -0.14
C PHE A 254 -10.86 -22.03 -1.57
N LEU A 255 -12.03 -21.48 -1.82
CA LEU A 255 -12.71 -21.50 -3.11
C LEU A 255 -13.06 -20.07 -3.51
N ALA A 256 -12.43 -19.61 -4.59
CA ALA A 256 -12.72 -18.33 -5.21
C ALA A 256 -13.94 -18.46 -6.16
N LYS A 257 -14.67 -17.36 -6.37
CA LYS A 257 -15.83 -17.40 -7.29
C LYS A 257 -15.38 -17.44 -8.74
N LYS A 258 -14.26 -16.78 -9.03
CA LYS A 258 -13.69 -16.63 -10.38
C LYS A 258 -12.22 -17.07 -10.42
N PRO A 259 -11.72 -17.55 -11.58
CA PRO A 259 -10.31 -17.92 -11.72
C PRO A 259 -9.38 -16.71 -11.54
N GLU A 260 -9.80 -15.50 -11.94
CA GLU A 260 -8.99 -14.29 -11.74
C GLU A 260 -8.84 -13.94 -10.26
N GLU A 261 -9.86 -14.22 -9.44
CA GLU A 261 -9.78 -14.06 -7.98
C GLU A 261 -8.78 -15.05 -7.38
N LYS A 262 -8.80 -16.33 -7.81
CA LYS A 262 -7.81 -17.34 -7.40
C LYS A 262 -6.38 -16.88 -7.73
N ILE A 263 -6.15 -16.41 -8.96
CA ILE A 263 -4.82 -15.92 -9.39
C ILE A 263 -4.36 -14.74 -8.52
N ARG A 264 -5.25 -13.79 -8.21
CA ARG A 264 -4.92 -12.66 -7.33
C ARG A 264 -4.57 -13.11 -5.93
N TRP A 265 -5.30 -14.07 -5.36
CA TRP A 265 -4.99 -14.64 -4.05
C TRP A 265 -3.63 -15.35 -4.03
N LEU A 266 -3.36 -16.23 -5.00
CA LEU A 266 -2.07 -16.93 -5.10
C LEU A 266 -0.91 -15.94 -5.22
N ARG A 267 -1.07 -14.88 -6.03
CA ARG A 267 -0.08 -13.80 -6.15
C ARG A 267 0.10 -13.07 -4.82
N ALA A 268 -0.99 -12.76 -4.12
CA ALA A 268 -0.92 -12.07 -2.83
C ALA A 268 -0.18 -12.88 -1.76
N PHE A 269 -0.38 -14.20 -1.69
CA PHE A 269 0.38 -15.06 -0.78
C PHE A 269 1.86 -15.15 -1.14
N HIS A 270 2.19 -15.19 -2.43
CA HIS A 270 3.58 -15.16 -2.87
C HIS A 270 4.25 -13.83 -2.47
N GLU A 271 3.56 -12.72 -2.71
CA GLU A 271 4.03 -11.38 -2.37
C GLU A 271 4.21 -11.22 -0.86
N GLU A 272 3.31 -11.78 -0.06
CA GLU A 272 3.42 -11.77 1.39
C GLU A 272 4.66 -12.52 1.88
N ARG A 273 4.95 -13.72 1.36
CA ARG A 273 6.18 -14.44 1.70
C ARG A 273 7.45 -13.72 1.23
N ARG A 274 7.42 -13.08 0.06
CA ARG A 274 8.53 -12.27 -0.45
C ARG A 274 8.80 -11.07 0.47
N MET A 275 7.74 -10.36 0.87
CA MET A 275 7.81 -9.20 1.75
C MET A 275 8.39 -9.56 3.12
N VAL A 276 7.89 -10.63 3.75
CA VAL A 276 8.39 -11.09 5.06
C VAL A 276 9.88 -11.42 5.01
N GLN A 277 10.33 -12.16 3.99
CA GLN A 277 11.75 -12.50 3.83
C GLN A 277 12.65 -11.28 3.62
N GLU A 278 12.16 -10.26 2.90
CA GLU A 278 12.89 -9.02 2.69
C GLU A 278 12.97 -8.19 3.97
N ASP A 279 11.87 -8.08 4.71
CA ASP A 279 11.82 -7.35 5.97
C ASP A 279 12.71 -8.00 7.04
N GLU A 280 12.71 -9.34 7.14
CA GLU A 280 13.63 -10.09 8.02
C GLU A 280 15.10 -9.87 7.64
N LYS A 281 15.42 -9.86 6.34
CA LYS A 281 16.78 -9.65 5.85
C LYS A 281 17.29 -8.23 6.14
N ILE A 282 16.41 -7.24 6.07
CA ILE A 282 16.74 -5.83 6.28
C ILE A 282 16.65 -5.46 7.78
N GLY A 283 15.97 -6.27 8.60
CA GLY A 283 15.66 -5.94 9.99
C GLY A 283 14.63 -4.82 10.11
N PHE A 284 13.67 -4.77 9.19
CA PHE A 284 12.60 -3.77 9.23
C PHE A 284 11.55 -4.16 10.26
N GLU A 285 11.40 -3.34 11.30
CA GLU A 285 10.32 -3.45 12.28
C GLU A 285 9.70 -2.07 12.55
N ILE A 286 8.38 -2.03 12.72
CA ILE A 286 7.69 -0.84 13.24
C ILE A 286 8.06 -0.69 14.71
N SER A 287 8.53 0.49 15.10
CA SER A 287 8.88 0.76 16.50
C SER A 287 7.66 0.68 17.43
N GLU A 288 7.88 0.21 18.66
CA GLU A 288 6.84 0.18 19.70
C GLU A 288 6.20 1.56 19.96
N TYR A 289 6.98 2.64 19.82
CA TYR A 289 6.45 3.99 19.92
C TYR A 289 5.38 4.26 18.84
N GLN A 290 5.65 3.90 17.59
CA GLN A 290 4.71 4.08 16.47
C GLN A 290 3.44 3.24 16.64
N LYS A 291 3.57 1.98 17.10
CA LYS A 291 2.41 1.12 17.42
C LYS A 291 1.53 1.77 18.49
N ARG A 292 2.13 2.28 19.57
CA ARG A 292 1.40 2.99 20.65
C ARG A 292 0.70 4.26 20.16
N GLN A 293 1.34 5.04 19.29
CA GLN A 293 0.72 6.24 18.72
C GLN A 293 -0.54 5.91 17.93
N ALA A 294 -0.48 4.89 17.06
CA ALA A 294 -1.64 4.48 16.26
C ALA A 294 -2.82 4.01 17.14
N ALA A 295 -2.53 3.22 18.17
CA ALA A 295 -3.55 2.80 19.15
C ALA A 295 -4.17 4.00 19.90
N MET A 296 -3.38 5.04 20.22
CA MET A 296 -3.89 6.25 20.87
C MET A 296 -4.80 7.09 19.96
N THR A 297 -4.51 7.16 18.65
CA THR A 297 -5.36 7.84 17.66
C THR A 297 -6.77 7.25 17.65
N VAL A 298 -6.89 5.92 17.65
CA VAL A 298 -8.19 5.22 17.71
C VAL A 298 -8.98 5.59 18.97
N ARG A 299 -8.33 5.58 20.14
CA ARG A 299 -8.98 5.93 21.42
C ARG A 299 -9.50 7.36 21.44
N LYS A 300 -8.75 8.32 20.88
CA LYS A 300 -9.20 9.73 20.78
C LYS A 300 -10.45 9.86 19.91
N VAL A 301 -10.48 9.20 18.75
CA VAL A 301 -11.65 9.23 17.85
C VAL A 301 -12.88 8.59 18.50
N ALA A 302 -12.70 7.47 19.21
CA ALA A 302 -13.78 6.82 19.96
C ALA A 302 -14.33 7.72 21.07
N LYS A 303 -13.46 8.41 21.82
CA LYS A 303 -13.84 9.35 22.88
C LYS A 303 -14.60 10.56 22.34
N GLN A 304 -14.14 11.15 21.24
CA GLN A 304 -14.81 12.27 20.58
C GLN A 304 -16.19 11.89 20.02
N LYS A 305 -16.33 10.70 19.41
CA LYS A 305 -17.65 10.18 19.01
C LYS A 305 -18.57 9.97 20.21
N GLY A 306 -18.07 9.38 21.30
CA GLY A 306 -18.85 9.19 22.53
C GLY A 306 -19.28 10.51 23.19
N GLU A 307 -18.44 11.54 23.18
CA GLU A 307 -18.76 12.88 23.68
C GLU A 307 -19.76 13.62 22.78
N ALA A 308 -19.67 13.45 21.46
CA ALA A 308 -20.65 13.99 20.51
C ALA A 308 -22.03 13.31 20.66
N THR A 309 -22.07 11.98 20.83
CA THR A 309 -23.33 11.26 21.08
C THR A 309 -23.93 11.64 22.45
N LYS A 310 -23.11 11.86 23.47
CA LYS A 310 -23.57 12.40 24.77
C LYS A 310 -24.10 13.83 24.67
N ARG A 311 -23.47 14.72 23.89
CA ARG A 311 -24.01 16.07 23.62
C ARG A 311 -25.36 16.03 22.90
N TYR A 312 -25.55 15.12 21.95
CA TYR A 312 -26.85 14.92 21.31
C TYR A 312 -27.90 14.34 22.26
N GLN A 313 -27.53 13.42 23.16
CA GLN A 313 -28.45 12.90 24.16
C GLN A 313 -28.84 13.96 25.20
N VAL A 314 -27.90 14.75 25.71
CA VAL A 314 -28.17 15.84 26.67
C VAL A 314 -29.03 16.95 26.05
N ASN A 315 -28.89 17.21 24.74
CA ASN A 315 -29.77 18.15 24.04
C ASN A 315 -31.14 17.55 23.68
N SER A 316 -31.28 16.22 23.61
CA SER A 316 -32.57 15.54 23.37
C SER A 316 -33.38 15.34 24.65
N THR A 317 -32.75 15.27 25.83
CA THR A 317 -33.44 15.19 27.13
C THR A 317 -33.85 16.55 27.69
N PHE A 318 -33.62 17.66 26.97
CA PHE A 318 -34.05 19.00 27.37
C PHE A 318 -35.32 19.52 26.65
N PHE A 319 -35.97 18.71 25.81
CA PHE A 319 -37.16 19.14 25.03
C PHE A 319 -38.47 18.39 25.27
N TYR A 320 -38.57 17.55 26.31
CA TYR A 320 -39.86 16.98 26.70
C TYR A 320 -40.00 16.95 28.22
N PHE A 321 -40.37 18.09 28.83
CA PHE A 321 -41.19 18.13 30.06
C PHE A 321 -41.72 19.55 30.31
N ASN A 322 -43.05 19.65 30.45
CA ASN A 322 -43.87 20.77 30.98
C ASN A 322 -43.97 22.02 30.07
N SER A 323 -45.15 22.57 29.73
CA SER A 323 -46.41 22.62 30.46
C SER A 323 -47.57 22.96 29.52
N TYR A 324 -48.71 22.27 29.66
CA TYR A 324 -50.02 22.80 29.31
C TYR A 324 -50.37 23.90 30.32
N ASP A 325 -50.53 25.15 29.88
CA ASP A 325 -51.16 26.22 30.67
C ASP A 325 -51.90 27.18 29.73
N PRO A 326 -53.26 27.25 29.76
CA PRO A 326 -54.05 28.08 28.87
C PRO A 326 -54.40 29.41 29.54
N SER A 327 -53.45 30.33 29.68
CA SER A 327 -53.76 31.74 29.93
C SER A 327 -52.54 32.65 29.76
N PHE A 328 -52.39 33.32 28.61
CA PHE A 328 -52.15 34.76 28.55
C PHE A 328 -52.06 35.26 27.10
N SER A 329 -52.84 36.30 26.84
CA SER A 329 -52.89 37.06 25.61
C SER A 329 -51.79 38.14 25.57
N ARG A 330 -51.35 38.43 24.34
CA ARG A 330 -50.95 39.74 23.76
C ARG A 330 -49.51 39.87 23.28
N CYS A 331 -49.44 40.22 21.99
CA CYS A 331 -48.53 41.17 21.33
C CYS A 331 -47.04 40.82 21.33
N THR A 332 -46.21 41.02 20.31
CA THR A 332 -46.19 41.61 18.95
C THR A 332 -44.70 41.36 18.60
N PHE A 333 -44.26 40.87 17.44
CA PHE A 333 -44.16 41.59 16.18
C PHE A 333 -43.24 40.73 15.28
N TRP A 334 -43.53 40.72 13.98
CA TRP A 334 -42.79 40.07 12.91
C TRP A 334 -41.37 40.65 12.67
N GLU A 335 -40.44 39.87 12.12
CA GLU A 335 -39.85 40.13 10.78
C GLU A 335 -38.81 39.09 10.30
N LYS A 336 -39.06 38.60 9.07
CA LYS A 336 -38.16 38.27 7.93
C LYS A 336 -37.13 37.12 8.13
N ALA A 337 -37.23 35.97 7.47
CA ALA A 337 -37.31 35.65 6.03
C ALA A 337 -36.06 36.09 5.21
N PHE A 338 -35.13 35.16 4.97
CA PHE A 338 -34.74 34.68 3.64
C PHE A 338 -34.07 33.31 3.76
#